data_AF-A0A1F9DLE0-F1
#
_entry.id   AF-A0A1F9DLE0-F1
#
_cell.length_a   1.000
_cell.length_b   1.000
_cell.length_c   1.000
_cell.angle_alpha   90.00
_cell.angle_beta   90.00
_cell.angle_gamma   90.00
#
_symmetry.space_group_name_H-M   'P 1'
#
loop_
_entity.id
_entity.type
_entity.pdbx_description
1 polymer ?
#
loop_
_entity_poly.entity_id
_entity_poly.type
_entity_poly.pdbx_seq_one_letter_code
_entity_poly.pdbx_strand_id
1 'polypeptide(L)'
;MPRNEKGFTLVELIVVIVIIGILAAVAIPRYLDMTRQAADGTARGVLGALRSSNALLFGQRIVGATTATYTMGVIAGATGMGELRGFIFASDADNFTMTAGGYVYTFTLTPTPQAPTTYGSITAGAGTFATW
;
A
#
# COMPACT_ATOMS: atom_id res chain seq x y z
N MET A 1 45.62 -27.26 -35.19
CA MET A 1 44.16 -27.33 -35.37
C MET A 1 43.62 -25.91 -35.19
N PRO A 2 43.13 -25.22 -36.23
CA PRO A 2 42.66 -23.85 -36.10
C PRO A 2 41.35 -23.85 -35.32
N ARG A 3 41.30 -23.03 -34.27
CA ARG A 3 40.12 -22.85 -33.41
C ARG A 3 39.17 -21.94 -34.18
N ASN A 4 37.99 -22.46 -34.53
CA ASN A 4 36.97 -21.71 -35.27
C ASN A 4 36.31 -20.70 -34.32
N GLU A 5 36.97 -19.58 -34.06
CA GLU A 5 36.41 -18.48 -33.28
C GLU A 5 35.34 -17.77 -34.11
N LYS A 6 34.11 -18.30 -34.05
CA LYS A 6 32.92 -17.64 -34.57
C LYS A 6 32.63 -16.43 -33.69
N GLY A 7 33.08 -15.25 -34.12
CA GLY A 7 32.66 -13.98 -33.53
C GLY A 7 31.16 -13.73 -33.75
N PHE A 8 30.52 -13.10 -32.78
CA PHE A 8 29.12 -12.68 -32.87
C PHE A 8 28.95 -11.65 -33.99
N THR A 9 27.92 -11.77 -34.82
CA THR A 9 27.73 -10.81 -35.93
C THR A 9 27.03 -9.54 -35.43
N LEU A 10 27.38 -8.38 -35.99
CA LEU A 10 26.72 -7.11 -35.65
C LEU A 10 25.21 -7.17 -35.92
N VAL A 11 24.80 -7.87 -36.98
CA VAL A 11 23.40 -8.05 -37.35
C VAL A 11 22.64 -8.84 -36.28
N GLU A 12 23.27 -9.87 -35.71
CA GLU A 12 22.67 -10.71 -34.66
C GLU A 12 22.43 -9.91 -33.38
N LEU A 13 23.35 -9.01 -33.03
CA LEU A 13 23.15 -8.09 -31.91
C LEU A 13 22.04 -7.07 -32.18
N ILE A 14 21.95 -6.54 -33.41
CA ILE A 14 20.92 -5.58 -33.81
C ILE A 14 19.52 -6.21 -33.76
N VAL A 15 19.35 -7.44 -34.24
CA VAL A 15 18.06 -8.13 -34.19
C VAL A 15 17.61 -8.37 -32.75
N VAL A 16 18.54 -8.73 -31.85
CA VAL A 16 18.23 -8.95 -30.44
C VAL A 16 17.76 -7.67 -29.75
N ILE A 17 18.43 -6.54 -29.95
CA ILE A 17 18.00 -5.26 -29.36
C ILE A 17 16.64 -4.80 -29.90
N VAL A 18 16.33 -5.08 -31.18
CA VAL A 18 15.02 -4.76 -31.77
C VAL A 18 13.93 -5.60 -31.11
N ILE A 19 14.15 -6.91 -30.94
CA ILE A 19 13.18 -7.78 -30.28
C ILE A 19 12.96 -7.36 -28.82
N ILE A 20 14.04 -7.11 -28.07
CA ILE A 20 13.94 -6.63 -26.67
C ILE A 20 13.24 -5.26 -26.62
N GLY A 21 13.48 -4.37 -27.58
CA GLY A 21 12.81 -3.08 -27.68
C GLY A 21 11.29 -3.19 -27.83
N ILE A 22 10.81 -4.08 -28.71
CA ILE A 22 9.36 -4.32 -28.90
C ILE A 22 8.74 -4.93 -27.64
N LEU A 23 9.42 -5.93 -27.04
CA LEU A 23 8.94 -6.57 -25.81
C LEU A 23 8.87 -5.56 -24.66
N ALA A 24 9.89 -4.71 -24.50
CA ALA A 24 9.93 -3.68 -23.47
C ALA A 24 8.81 -2.65 -23.63
N ALA A 25 8.52 -2.22 -24.87
CA ALA A 25 7.47 -1.24 -25.15
C ALA A 25 6.08 -1.70 -24.69
N VAL A 26 5.79 -3.01 -24.76
CA VAL A 26 4.51 -3.58 -24.31
C VAL A 26 4.55 -4.02 -22.84
N ALA A 27 5.68 -4.54 -22.36
CA ALA A 27 5.81 -5.10 -21.02
C ALA A 27 5.87 -4.03 -19.92
N ILE A 28 6.57 -2.92 -20.15
CA ILE A 28 6.76 -1.84 -19.16
C ILE A 28 5.42 -1.24 -18.71
N PRO A 29 4.52 -0.76 -19.58
CA PRO A 29 3.26 -0.15 -19.13
C PRO A 29 2.41 -1.15 -18.33
N ARG A 30 2.33 -2.40 -18.81
CA ARG A 30 1.61 -3.47 -18.11
C ARG A 30 2.20 -3.78 -16.72
N TYR A 31 3.53 -3.76 -16.59
CA TYR A 31 4.19 -3.96 -15.31
C TYR A 31 3.88 -2.82 -14.31
N LEU A 32 3.86 -1.58 -14.78
CA LEU A 32 3.48 -0.42 -13.95
C LEU A 32 2.02 -0.52 -13.48
N ASP A 33 1.11 -0.95 -14.36
CA ASP A 33 -0.29 -1.16 -13.99
C ASP A 33 -0.46 -2.29 -12.97
N MET A 34 0.27 -3.40 -13.15
CA MET A 34 0.24 -4.53 -12.21
C MET A 34 0.78 -4.15 -10.83
N THR A 35 1.86 -3.38 -10.76
CA THR A 35 2.43 -2.93 -9.47
C THR A 35 1.48 -1.95 -8.76
N ARG A 36 0.79 -1.08 -9.50
CA ARG A 36 -0.25 -0.22 -8.96
C ARG A 36 -1.44 -1.01 -8.40
N GLN A 37 -1.95 -1.98 -9.15
CA GLN A 37 -3.07 -2.83 -8.71
C GLN A 37 -2.71 -3.65 -7.47
N ALA A 38 -1.47 -4.14 -7.37
CA ALA A 38 -0.99 -4.84 -6.17
C ALA A 38 -0.92 -3.91 -4.95
N ALA A 39 -0.46 -2.67 -5.15
CA ALA A 39 -0.43 -1.65 -4.11
C ALA A 39 -1.86 -1.28 -3.64
N ASP A 40 -2.80 -1.09 -4.57
CA ASP A 40 -4.21 -0.85 -4.28
C ASP A 40 -4.86 -1.98 -3.47
N GLY A 41 -4.61 -3.24 -3.85
CA GLY A 41 -5.10 -4.41 -3.14
C GLY A 41 -4.58 -4.47 -1.70
N THR A 42 -3.30 -4.17 -1.51
CA THR A 42 -2.68 -4.11 -0.18
C THR A 42 -3.30 -3.00 0.66
N ALA A 43 -3.46 -1.81 0.06
CA ALA A 43 -4.06 -0.64 0.71
C ALA A 43 -5.50 -0.90 1.18
N ARG A 44 -6.30 -1.66 0.40
CA ARG A 44 -7.63 -2.11 0.81
C ARG A 44 -7.59 -3.07 2.00
N GLY A 45 -6.63 -4.00 2.02
CA GLY A 45 -6.39 -4.88 3.16
C GLY A 45 -6.06 -4.09 4.43
N VAL A 46 -5.18 -3.09 4.30
CA VAL A 46 -4.80 -2.17 5.40
C VAL A 46 -6.02 -1.42 5.94
N LEU A 47 -6.85 -0.86 5.07
CA LEU A 47 -8.07 -0.17 5.48
C LEU A 47 -9.02 -1.09 6.27
N GLY A 48 -9.16 -2.34 5.84
CA GLY A 48 -9.93 -3.35 6.57
C GLY A 48 -9.36 -3.64 7.96
N ALA A 49 -8.04 -3.81 8.06
CA ALA A 49 -7.36 -4.04 9.32
C ALA A 49 -7.52 -2.86 10.30
N LEU A 50 -7.36 -1.62 9.83
CA LEU A 50 -7.55 -0.40 10.63
C LEU A 50 -8.99 -0.31 11.17
N ARG A 51 -10.00 -0.57 10.35
CA ARG A 51 -11.41 -0.56 10.77
C ARG A 51 -11.71 -1.63 11.82
N SER A 52 -11.18 -2.83 11.63
CA SER A 52 -11.32 -3.93 12.60
C SER A 52 -10.66 -3.59 13.94
N SER A 53 -9.42 -3.09 13.90
CA SER A 53 -8.69 -2.62 15.09
C SER A 53 -9.44 -1.52 15.84
N ASN A 54 -10.01 -0.55 15.12
CA ASN A 54 -10.80 0.51 15.72
C ASN A 54 -12.06 -0.02 16.44
N ALA A 55 -12.77 -0.97 15.84
CA ALA A 55 -13.94 -1.60 16.47
C ALA A 55 -13.56 -2.35 17.76
N LEU A 56 -12.45 -3.10 17.74
CA LEU A 56 -11.94 -3.80 18.92
C LEU A 56 -11.52 -2.82 20.02
N LEU A 57 -10.76 -1.79 19.69
CA LEU A 57 -10.30 -0.77 20.63
C LEU A 57 -11.47 -0.02 21.27
N PHE A 58 -12.47 0.35 20.48
CA PHE A 58 -13.68 1.00 20.99
C PHE A 58 -14.42 0.09 21.99
N GLY A 59 -14.65 -1.17 21.63
CA GLY A 59 -15.30 -2.15 22.50
C GLY A 59 -14.53 -2.39 23.80
N GLN A 60 -13.21 -2.53 23.73
CA GLN A 60 -12.35 -2.69 24.91
C GLN A 60 -12.44 -1.49 25.86
N ARG A 61 -12.48 -0.25 25.33
CA ARG A 61 -12.59 0.95 26.15
C ARG A 61 -13.95 1.12 26.81
N ILE A 62 -15.03 0.69 26.15
CA ILE A 62 -16.36 0.63 26.77
C ILE A 62 -16.33 -0.33 27.97
N VAL A 63 -15.81 -1.55 27.78
CA VAL A 63 -15.75 -2.55 28.85
C VAL A 63 -14.83 -2.10 30.00
N GLY A 64 -13.71 -1.46 29.68
CA GLY A 64 -12.77 -0.91 30.66
C GLY A 64 -13.20 0.39 31.33
N ALA A 65 -14.43 0.87 31.09
CA ALA A 65 -14.98 2.14 31.59
C ALA A 65 -14.04 3.35 31.35
N THR A 66 -13.18 3.27 30.34
CA THR A 66 -12.16 4.29 30.07
C THR A 66 -12.75 5.36 29.17
N THR A 67 -13.01 6.53 29.75
CA THR A 67 -13.52 7.68 28.99
C THR A 67 -12.35 8.50 28.47
N ALA A 68 -11.74 8.04 27.38
CA ALA A 68 -10.60 8.72 26.78
C ALA A 68 -10.67 8.70 25.26
N THR A 69 -10.37 9.86 24.67
CA THR A 69 -10.13 10.02 23.24
C THR A 69 -8.96 9.13 22.80
N TYR A 70 -9.01 8.64 21.56
CA TYR A 70 -7.88 7.97 20.95
C TYR A 70 -7.74 8.34 19.47
N THR A 71 -6.50 8.33 19.00
CA THR A 71 -6.12 8.80 17.68
C THR A 71 -5.90 7.64 16.71
N MET A 72 -5.75 7.98 15.43
CA MET A 72 -5.36 7.02 14.40
C MET A 72 -4.05 6.29 14.74
N GLY A 73 -3.07 6.99 15.34
CA GLY A 73 -1.83 6.36 15.79
C GLY A 73 -2.04 5.20 16.77
N VAL A 74 -3.02 5.29 17.69
CA VAL A 74 -3.34 4.19 18.62
C VAL A 74 -3.97 3.01 17.87
N ILE A 75 -4.88 3.29 16.94
CA ILE A 75 -5.56 2.27 16.12
C ILE A 75 -4.54 1.52 15.26
N ALA A 76 -3.66 2.26 14.59
CA ALA A 76 -2.61 1.73 13.73
C ALA A 76 -1.53 0.98 14.52
N GLY A 77 -1.18 1.43 15.73
CA GLY A 77 -0.26 0.70 16.60
C GLY A 77 -0.79 -0.68 16.98
N ALA A 78 -2.11 -0.82 17.15
CA ALA A 78 -2.75 -2.08 17.50
C ALA A 78 -2.88 -3.09 16.34
N THR A 79 -2.61 -2.69 15.08
CA THR A 79 -2.64 -3.64 13.95
C THR A 79 -1.34 -4.44 13.78
N GLY A 80 -0.24 -4.03 14.42
CA GLY A 80 1.08 -4.67 14.26
C GLY A 80 1.72 -4.47 12.88
N MET A 81 1.21 -3.55 12.06
CA MET A 81 1.62 -3.40 10.67
C MET A 81 2.94 -2.64 10.49
N GLY A 82 3.43 -1.95 11.52
CA GLY A 82 4.65 -1.14 11.47
C GLY A 82 5.94 -1.94 11.20
N GLU A 83 5.88 -3.27 11.22
CA GLU A 83 7.04 -4.16 11.03
C GLU A 83 7.15 -4.71 9.59
N LEU A 84 6.17 -4.43 8.73
CA LEU A 84 6.15 -4.98 7.37
C LEU A 84 7.19 -4.31 6.48
N ARG A 85 8.11 -5.11 5.92
CA ARG A 85 9.14 -4.64 4.99
C ARG A 85 8.54 -4.27 3.64
N GLY A 86 9.11 -3.24 3.00
CA GLY A 86 8.70 -2.79 1.66
C GLY A 86 7.53 -1.80 1.65
N PHE A 87 7.02 -1.46 2.83
CA PHE A 87 6.00 -0.43 3.03
C PHE A 87 6.57 0.67 3.92
N ILE A 88 6.16 1.91 3.67
CA ILE A 88 6.41 3.02 4.59
C ILE A 88 5.08 3.40 5.20
N PHE A 89 5.02 3.43 6.52
CA PHE A 89 3.83 3.83 7.25
C PHE A 89 4.11 5.09 8.05
N ALA A 90 3.14 5.98 8.09
CA ALA A 90 3.12 7.07 9.06
C ALA A 90 1.70 7.25 9.59
N SER A 91 1.60 7.78 10.80
CA SER A 91 0.32 8.14 11.40
C SER A 91 0.45 9.46 12.15
N ASP A 92 -0.58 10.27 12.06
CA ASP A 92 -0.79 11.41 12.94
C ASP A 92 -2.04 11.18 13.81
N ALA A 93 -2.62 12.25 14.34
CA ALA A 93 -3.81 12.16 15.19
C ALA A 93 -5.02 11.59 14.44
N ASP A 94 -5.18 11.92 13.16
CA ASP A 94 -6.38 11.63 12.38
C ASP A 94 -6.08 10.82 11.12
N ASN A 95 -4.85 10.86 10.60
CA ASN A 95 -4.48 10.22 9.36
C ASN A 95 -3.51 9.04 9.57
N PHE A 96 -3.68 8.03 8.72
CA PHE A 96 -2.70 6.98 8.48
C PHE A 96 -2.30 7.04 7.01
N THR A 97 -0.99 7.06 6.74
CA THR A 97 -0.46 7.00 5.39
C THR A 97 0.34 5.71 5.19
N MET A 98 0.16 5.10 4.02
CA MET A 98 0.94 3.97 3.56
C MET A 98 1.53 4.30 2.18
N THR A 99 2.82 4.06 2.00
CA THR A 99 3.46 4.11 0.68
C THR A 99 3.79 2.70 0.22
N ALA A 100 3.27 2.31 -0.93
CA ALA A 100 3.49 1.00 -1.55
C ALA A 100 3.71 1.16 -3.07
N GLY A 101 4.79 0.60 -3.60
CA GLY A 101 5.07 0.66 -5.05
C GLY A 101 5.23 2.09 -5.60
N GLY A 102 5.60 3.06 -4.76
CA GLY A 102 5.70 4.48 -5.14
C GLY A 102 4.38 5.26 -5.06
N TYR A 103 3.26 4.61 -4.71
CA TYR A 103 1.96 5.24 -4.51
C TYR A 103 1.70 5.48 -3.02
N VAL A 104 1.17 6.66 -2.69
CA VAL A 104 0.82 7.05 -1.32
C VAL A 104 -0.70 6.94 -1.14
N TYR A 105 -1.09 6.23 -0.10
CA TYR A 105 -2.47 6.00 0.31
C TYR A 105 -2.72 6.67 1.65
N THR A 106 -3.78 7.46 1.76
CA THR A 106 -4.16 8.15 3.00
C THR A 106 -5.53 7.71 3.46
N PHE A 107 -5.61 7.34 4.73
CA PHE A 107 -6.85 7.01 5.42
C PHE A 107 -7.06 7.97 6.56
N THR A 108 -8.27 8.50 6.67
CA THR A 108 -8.61 9.52 7.65
C THR A 108 -9.65 8.97 8.62
N LEU A 109 -9.40 9.17 9.90
CA LEU A 109 -10.27 8.91 11.03
C LEU A 109 -11.12 10.17 11.26
N THR A 110 -12.43 10.05 11.16
CA THR A 110 -13.33 11.17 11.45
C THR A 110 -14.69 10.68 11.96
N PRO A 111 -15.24 11.29 13.02
CA PRO A 111 -14.56 12.20 13.96
C PRO A 111 -13.51 11.46 14.81
N THR A 112 -12.65 12.17 15.55
CA THR A 112 -11.74 11.54 16.52
C THR A 112 -12.56 10.79 17.59
N PRO A 113 -12.38 9.46 17.75
CA PRO A 113 -13.17 8.65 18.68
C PRO A 113 -13.00 9.04 20.14
N GLN A 114 -14.09 8.94 20.90
CA GLN A 114 -14.12 9.05 22.35
C GLN A 114 -15.07 7.98 22.90
N ALA A 115 -14.53 6.92 23.49
CA ALA A 115 -15.37 5.92 24.15
C ALA A 115 -15.98 6.48 25.45
N PRO A 116 -17.23 6.13 25.81
CA PRO A 116 -18.20 5.33 25.05
C PRO A 116 -19.06 6.15 24.07
N THR A 117 -18.89 7.47 24.00
CA THR A 117 -19.87 8.40 23.44
C THR A 117 -19.81 8.59 21.92
N THR A 118 -18.63 8.41 21.33
CA THR A 118 -18.37 8.79 19.94
C THR A 118 -17.49 7.75 19.25
N TYR A 119 -18.06 7.07 18.25
CA TYR A 119 -17.30 6.20 17.35
C TYR A 119 -16.77 7.04 16.16
N GLY A 120 -15.48 6.88 15.85
CA GLY A 120 -14.88 7.47 14.64
C GLY A 120 -14.83 6.48 13.50
N SER A 121 -15.16 6.92 12.29
CA SER A 121 -15.09 6.09 11.08
C SER A 121 -13.76 6.30 10.36
N ILE A 122 -13.22 5.24 9.74
CA ILE A 122 -11.99 5.33 8.95
C ILE A 122 -12.36 5.23 7.47
N THR A 123 -11.96 6.23 6.70
CA THR A 123 -12.30 6.36 5.29
C THR A 123 -11.03 6.59 4.46
N ALA A 124 -10.96 5.99 3.27
CA ALA A 124 -9.94 6.34 2.28
C ALA A 124 -10.35 7.62 1.55
N GLY A 125 -9.42 8.51 1.23
CA GLY A 125 -9.69 9.69 0.42
C GLY A 125 -10.32 9.35 -0.94
N ALA A 126 -11.06 10.30 -1.52
CA ALA A 126 -11.54 10.15 -2.89
C ALA A 126 -10.33 10.00 -3.84
N GLY A 127 -10.37 9.01 -4.73
CA GLY A 127 -9.27 8.71 -5.66
C GLY A 127 -8.07 7.99 -5.05
N THR A 128 -8.16 7.53 -3.79
CA THR A 128 -7.09 6.75 -3.14
C THR A 128 -6.87 5.39 -3.79
N PHE A 129 -7.87 4.81 -4.46
CA PHE A 129 -7.72 3.57 -5.22
C PHE A 129 -7.94 3.82 -6.71
N ALA A 130 -7.26 3.08 -7.59
CA ALA A 130 -7.60 3.11 -9.01
C ALA A 130 -9.08 2.72 -9.23
N THR A 131 -9.75 3.46 -10.10
CA THR A 131 -11.06 3.09 -10.64
C THR A 131 -10.80 2.24 -11.88
N TRP A 132 -11.43 1.07 -11.94
CA TRP A 132 -11.33 0.12 -13.06
C TRP A 132 -12.32 0.47 -14.16
#